data_AF-A0A926DQV4-F1
#
_entry.id   AF-A0A926DQV4-F1
#
_cell.length_a   1.000
_cell.length_b   1.000
_cell.length_c   1.000
_cell.angle_alpha   90.00
_cell.angle_beta   90.00
_cell.angle_gamma   90.00
#
_symmetry.space_group_name_H-M   'P 1'
#
loop_
_entity.id
_entity.type
_entity.pdbx_description
1 polymer ?
#
loop_
_entity_poly.entity_id
_entity_poly.type
_entity_poly.pdbx_seq_one_letter_code
_entity_poly.pdbx_strand_id
1 'polypeptide(L)'
;MEQSEYHGFLRLDFEYQGREVIVVCPKQRAAGNPWVWRAEFFGAFDTVDVEMLNRGWHVVYYQVSNMYGCPEAISLMKTFHDFVTVAYGLSQKADIFGFSRGGLYAVNYALRYPQEVSTLYLDAPVVDLMQWPRESAGAEWAECKAVYGIQEDSEPIAENPISHLEELAATQIPVILVAGDADQAVHYERNGKILVDTLERKGSEVQAIVKPGCDHHPHSLEDPTPVANFIARRRGQWDEYTLEPGEWTNAWYERPSEDRTRVMLIGDSITYGYRPFVHVNMGQEVCVNMLATSKAVDNPYFIPELDFALDQYGLQYDLIHFNNGLHGHHLSTQAYAEEYERVIRHLLERYPDAKLCLALSTPCSETDNIMVIKEDEDRTIRERNAVVVALADKYHVAVDDLYEAMLPHPEYHVEDGCHFTDEGREQQGRLIAEFIRRNLGLGEN
;
A
#
# COMPACT_ATOMS: atom_id res chain seq x y z
N MET A 1 13.33 29.55 -23.54
CA MET A 1 13.07 28.12 -23.37
C MET A 1 14.03 27.38 -24.27
N GLU A 2 14.95 26.66 -23.66
CA GLU A 2 15.91 25.76 -24.32
C GLU A 2 15.36 24.32 -24.26
N GLN A 3 15.69 23.51 -25.27
CA GLN A 3 15.30 22.10 -25.31
C GLN A 3 16.54 21.21 -25.31
N SER A 4 16.52 20.20 -24.48
CA SER A 4 17.60 19.22 -24.34
C SER A 4 17.03 17.82 -24.06
N GLU A 5 17.90 16.87 -23.78
CA GLU A 5 17.53 15.50 -23.42
C GLU A 5 17.93 15.20 -21.97
N TYR A 6 17.07 14.48 -21.25
CA TYR A 6 17.36 13.91 -19.94
C TYR A 6 16.98 12.43 -19.95
N HIS A 7 17.95 11.52 -19.93
CA HIS A 7 17.74 10.06 -20.01
C HIS A 7 16.83 9.61 -21.18
N GLY A 8 16.97 10.23 -22.37
CA GLY A 8 16.11 9.92 -23.52
C GLY A 8 14.73 10.60 -23.50
N PHE A 9 14.43 11.45 -22.51
CA PHE A 9 13.20 12.24 -22.41
C PHE A 9 13.42 13.69 -22.82
N LEU A 10 12.37 14.34 -23.33
CA LEU A 10 12.40 15.76 -23.67
C LEU A 10 12.52 16.59 -22.40
N ARG A 11 13.56 17.40 -22.30
CA ARG A 11 13.77 18.37 -21.22
C ARG A 11 13.61 19.79 -21.75
N LEU A 12 12.90 20.61 -20.98
CA LEU A 12 12.64 22.02 -21.26
C LEU A 12 13.21 22.85 -20.12
N ASP A 13 14.07 23.81 -20.46
CA ASP A 13 14.72 24.72 -19.52
C ASP A 13 14.28 26.16 -19.81
N PHE A 14 13.82 26.88 -18.79
CA PHE A 14 13.42 28.28 -18.92
C PHE A 14 13.44 28.99 -17.56
N GLU A 15 13.17 30.29 -17.56
CA GLU A 15 13.05 31.06 -16.32
C GLU A 15 11.58 31.41 -16.04
N TYR A 16 11.20 31.34 -14.76
CA TYR A 16 9.95 31.88 -14.24
C TYR A 16 10.25 32.76 -13.04
N GLN A 17 9.82 34.03 -13.08
CA GLN A 17 10.11 35.04 -12.04
C GLN A 17 11.60 35.14 -11.65
N GLY A 18 12.49 35.04 -12.64
CA GLY A 18 13.94 35.13 -12.46
C GLY A 18 14.59 33.91 -11.81
N ARG A 19 13.91 32.76 -11.81
CA ARG A 19 14.43 31.49 -11.30
C ARG A 19 14.37 30.42 -12.36
N GLU A 20 15.36 29.53 -12.34
CA GLU A 20 15.45 28.42 -13.28
C GLU A 20 14.31 27.42 -13.04
N VAL A 21 13.75 26.96 -14.15
CA VAL A 21 12.72 25.92 -14.21
C VAL A 21 13.19 24.85 -15.18
N ILE A 22 13.03 23.60 -14.75
CA ILE A 22 13.20 22.42 -15.59
C ILE A 22 11.88 21.67 -15.63
N VAL A 23 11.42 21.32 -16.83
CA VAL A 23 10.30 20.41 -17.06
C VAL A 23 10.76 19.29 -17.97
N VAL A 24 10.74 18.05 -17.47
CA VAL A 24 10.99 16.85 -18.27
C VAL A 24 9.65 16.20 -18.59
N CYS A 25 9.40 15.98 -19.87
CA CYS A 25 8.17 15.39 -20.37
C CYS A 25 8.35 13.88 -20.63
N PRO A 26 7.41 13.04 -20.16
CA PRO A 26 7.43 11.63 -20.49
C PRO A 26 7.13 11.42 -21.98
N LYS A 27 7.60 10.31 -22.55
CA LYS A 27 7.31 9.94 -23.94
C LYS A 27 5.82 9.67 -24.16
N GLN A 28 5.18 9.04 -23.18
CA GLN A 28 3.74 8.82 -23.12
C GLN A 28 3.22 9.36 -21.80
N ARG A 29 2.27 10.30 -21.86
CA ARG A 29 1.64 10.85 -20.66
C ARG A 29 0.64 9.86 -20.12
N ALA A 30 0.68 9.64 -18.82
CA ALA A 30 -0.31 8.81 -18.19
C ALA A 30 -1.52 9.63 -17.73
N ALA A 31 -2.64 8.96 -17.44
CA ALA A 31 -3.94 9.60 -17.25
C ALA A 31 -3.92 10.68 -16.16
N GLY A 32 -4.55 11.82 -16.43
CA GLY A 32 -4.58 12.96 -15.51
C GLY A 32 -3.31 13.81 -15.46
N ASN A 33 -2.31 13.55 -16.32
CA ASN A 33 -1.03 14.27 -16.39
C ASN A 33 -0.38 14.48 -15.01
N PRO A 34 -0.08 13.41 -14.26
CA PRO A 34 0.57 13.57 -12.98
C PRO A 34 2.01 14.03 -13.16
N TRP A 35 2.60 14.49 -12.06
CA TRP A 35 3.93 15.05 -12.09
C TRP A 35 4.60 14.98 -10.74
N VAL A 36 5.90 14.70 -10.80
CA VAL A 36 6.85 14.81 -9.72
C VAL A 36 7.31 16.25 -9.64
N TRP A 37 7.30 16.80 -8.43
CA TRP A 37 7.94 18.08 -8.13
C TRP A 37 9.17 17.83 -7.26
N ARG A 38 10.36 17.95 -7.86
CA ARG A 38 11.61 17.95 -7.10
C ARG A 38 11.74 19.26 -6.34
N ALA A 39 11.85 19.18 -5.02
CA ALA A 39 12.05 20.36 -4.18
C ALA A 39 13.49 20.87 -4.25
N GLU A 40 14.46 19.96 -4.35
CA GLU A 40 15.90 20.24 -4.44
C GLU A 40 16.61 19.20 -5.32
N PHE A 41 17.83 19.53 -5.74
CA PHE A 41 18.81 18.62 -6.37
C PHE A 41 18.30 17.82 -7.59
N PHE A 42 17.69 18.51 -8.57
CA PHE A 42 17.31 17.88 -9.83
C PHE A 42 18.48 17.09 -10.45
N GLY A 43 18.23 15.83 -10.83
CA GLY A 43 19.23 14.93 -11.42
C GLY A 43 20.14 14.19 -10.43
N ALA A 44 20.10 14.51 -9.14
CA ALA A 44 20.84 13.75 -8.13
C ALA A 44 20.02 12.55 -7.64
N PHE A 45 20.60 11.34 -7.67
CA PHE A 45 19.95 10.10 -7.21
C PHE A 45 18.54 9.94 -7.80
N ASP A 46 18.46 10.05 -9.11
CA ASP A 46 17.24 10.25 -9.90
C ASP A 46 16.59 8.95 -10.38
N THR A 47 16.90 7.81 -9.75
CA THR A 47 16.37 6.49 -10.15
C THR A 47 14.85 6.47 -10.12
N VAL A 48 14.24 7.05 -9.07
CA VAL A 48 12.78 7.18 -8.96
C VAL A 48 12.25 8.22 -9.95
N ASP A 49 12.92 9.35 -10.16
CA ASP A 49 12.51 10.36 -11.15
C ASP A 49 12.40 9.76 -12.56
N VAL A 50 13.41 8.98 -12.97
CA VAL A 50 13.45 8.28 -14.26
C VAL A 50 12.35 7.22 -14.35
N GLU A 51 12.11 6.47 -13.27
CA GLU A 51 11.03 5.49 -13.24
C GLU A 51 9.64 6.15 -13.36
N MET A 52 9.42 7.28 -12.68
CA MET A 52 8.17 8.04 -12.84
C MET A 52 8.00 8.58 -14.26
N LEU A 53 9.09 9.02 -14.93
CA LEU A 53 9.07 9.40 -16.35
C LEU A 53 8.68 8.22 -17.26
N ASN A 54 9.20 7.02 -17.00
CA ASN A 54 8.82 5.80 -17.72
C ASN A 54 7.32 5.50 -17.57
N ARG A 55 6.78 5.70 -16.37
CA ARG A 55 5.35 5.50 -16.05
C ARG A 55 4.43 6.64 -16.52
N GLY A 56 5.00 7.70 -17.10
CA GLY A 56 4.22 8.78 -17.72
C GLY A 56 3.95 10.00 -16.85
N TRP A 57 4.71 10.20 -15.78
CA TRP A 57 4.76 11.46 -15.03
C TRP A 57 5.66 12.46 -15.73
N HIS A 58 5.34 13.75 -15.56
CA HIS A 58 6.33 14.81 -15.79
C HIS A 58 7.23 14.93 -14.57
N VAL A 59 8.49 15.29 -14.75
CA VAL A 59 9.38 15.68 -13.64
C VAL A 59 9.66 17.16 -13.75
N VAL A 60 9.37 17.89 -12.68
CA VAL A 60 9.45 19.36 -12.64
C VAL A 60 10.37 19.79 -11.51
N TYR A 61 11.20 20.79 -11.79
CA TYR A 61 12.04 21.46 -10.83
C TYR A 61 11.91 22.97 -10.97
N TYR A 62 11.80 23.66 -9.84
CA TYR A 62 11.80 25.12 -9.76
C TYR A 62 12.79 25.56 -8.69
N GLN A 63 13.82 26.29 -9.09
CA GLN A 63 14.98 26.56 -8.25
C GLN A 63 14.70 27.62 -7.19
N VAL A 64 14.20 27.17 -6.04
CA VAL A 64 14.01 27.97 -4.81
C VAL A 64 15.06 27.65 -3.75
N SER A 65 16.22 27.11 -4.16
CA SER A 65 17.28 26.65 -3.29
C SER A 65 17.83 27.73 -2.34
N ASN A 66 18.38 27.29 -1.22
CA ASN A 66 18.94 28.14 -0.14
C ASN A 66 17.92 29.08 0.53
N MET A 67 16.61 28.79 0.39
CA MET A 67 15.56 29.47 1.14
C MET A 67 14.99 28.59 2.27
N TYR A 68 15.52 27.37 2.43
CA TYR A 68 15.33 26.51 3.60
C TYR A 68 13.85 26.22 3.95
N GLY A 69 12.95 26.26 2.97
CA GLY A 69 11.51 26.06 3.19
C GLY A 69 10.81 27.22 3.92
N CYS A 70 11.40 28.42 3.94
CA CYS A 70 10.81 29.59 4.61
C CYS A 70 9.49 30.05 3.96
N PRO A 71 8.68 30.90 4.64
CA PRO A 71 7.40 31.36 4.11
C PRO A 71 7.48 31.99 2.70
N GLU A 72 8.56 32.72 2.40
CA GLU A 72 8.78 33.29 1.07
C GLU A 72 9.00 32.19 0.02
N ALA A 73 9.78 31.15 0.35
CA ALA A 73 9.99 30.00 -0.53
C ALA A 73 8.66 29.30 -0.85
N ILE A 74 7.82 29.07 0.16
CA ILE A 74 6.50 28.44 0.00
C ILE A 74 5.56 29.31 -0.85
N SER A 75 5.63 30.64 -0.70
CA SER A 75 4.89 31.57 -1.56
C SER A 75 5.36 31.50 -3.02
N LEU A 76 6.66 31.47 -3.26
CA LEU A 76 7.23 31.31 -4.61
C LEU A 76 6.81 29.97 -5.23
N MET A 77 6.93 28.87 -4.48
CA MET A 77 6.45 27.56 -4.89
C MET A 77 4.98 27.63 -5.30
N LYS A 78 4.10 28.26 -4.50
CA LYS A 78 2.68 28.37 -4.81
C LYS A 78 2.43 29.06 -6.15
N THR A 79 3.08 30.19 -6.39
CA THR A 79 2.92 30.93 -7.66
C THR A 79 3.44 30.15 -8.87
N PHE A 80 4.45 29.29 -8.67
CA PHE A 80 4.96 28.42 -9.71
C PHE A 80 4.03 27.23 -9.96
N HIS A 81 3.46 26.62 -8.91
CA HIS A 81 2.45 25.56 -9.02
C HIS A 81 1.26 26.01 -9.87
N ASP A 82 0.69 27.19 -9.56
CA ASP A 82 -0.42 27.77 -10.33
C ASP A 82 -0.08 27.95 -11.81
N PHE A 83 1.14 28.40 -12.09
CA PHE A 83 1.62 28.57 -13.46
C PHE A 83 1.81 27.24 -14.18
N VAL A 84 2.57 26.30 -13.58
CA VAL A 84 3.01 25.09 -14.27
C VAL A 84 1.86 24.13 -14.53
N THR A 85 0.90 24.05 -13.61
CA THR A 85 -0.29 23.19 -13.78
C THR A 85 -1.17 23.66 -14.94
N VAL A 86 -1.32 24.96 -15.13
CA VAL A 86 -2.07 25.52 -16.27
C VAL A 86 -1.26 25.43 -17.57
N ALA A 87 0.01 25.87 -17.54
CA ALA A 87 0.83 25.97 -18.74
C ALA A 87 1.10 24.60 -19.39
N TYR A 88 1.25 23.55 -18.59
CA TYR A 88 1.54 22.19 -19.05
C TYR A 88 0.35 21.23 -18.92
N GLY A 89 -0.79 21.72 -18.42
CA GLY A 89 -1.99 20.90 -18.20
C GLY A 89 -1.75 19.77 -17.20
N LEU A 90 -0.91 20.00 -16.20
CA LEU A 90 -0.58 19.01 -15.18
C LEU A 90 -1.71 18.89 -14.15
N SER A 91 -1.76 17.75 -13.49
CA SER A 91 -2.65 17.52 -12.34
C SER A 91 -2.51 18.63 -11.29
N GLN A 92 -3.62 19.04 -10.68
CA GLN A 92 -3.62 20.01 -9.58
C GLN A 92 -2.85 19.52 -8.35
N LYS A 93 -2.68 18.21 -8.19
CA LYS A 93 -1.89 17.62 -7.12
C LYS A 93 -0.51 17.23 -7.62
N ALA A 94 0.54 17.58 -6.89
CA ALA A 94 1.93 17.18 -7.17
C ALA A 94 2.36 16.00 -6.28
N ASP A 95 3.23 15.13 -6.79
CA ASP A 95 4.00 14.20 -5.95
C ASP A 95 5.32 14.89 -5.61
N ILE A 96 5.48 15.36 -4.37
CA ILE A 96 6.62 16.22 -4.01
C ILE A 96 7.76 15.36 -3.47
N PHE A 97 8.94 15.51 -4.08
CA PHE A 97 10.15 14.78 -3.68
C PHE A 97 11.03 15.72 -2.85
N GLY A 98 11.16 15.42 -1.55
CA GLY A 98 11.93 16.20 -0.58
C GLY A 98 13.17 15.44 -0.10
N PHE A 99 14.31 15.66 -0.75
CA PHE A 99 15.57 14.99 -0.43
C PHE A 99 16.44 15.88 0.46
N SER A 100 16.95 15.34 1.57
CA SER A 100 17.77 16.09 2.52
C SER A 100 17.07 17.40 2.92
N ARG A 101 17.71 18.56 2.75
CA ARG A 101 17.10 19.89 2.97
C ARG A 101 15.81 20.13 2.19
N GLY A 102 15.59 19.41 1.08
CA GLY A 102 14.33 19.40 0.32
C GLY A 102 13.12 18.98 1.16
N GLY A 103 13.33 18.22 2.24
CA GLY A 103 12.29 17.87 3.21
C GLY A 103 11.60 19.09 3.83
N LEU A 104 12.36 20.16 4.10
CA LEU A 104 11.83 21.41 4.67
C LEU A 104 10.79 22.04 3.74
N TYR A 105 11.09 22.13 2.45
CA TYR A 105 10.18 22.68 1.44
C TYR A 105 8.98 21.78 1.22
N ALA A 106 9.21 20.46 1.09
CA ALA A 106 8.15 19.51 0.82
C ALA A 106 7.11 19.47 1.95
N VAL A 107 7.56 19.41 3.20
CA VAL A 107 6.65 19.37 4.36
C VAL A 107 5.96 20.71 4.57
N ASN A 108 6.67 21.84 4.51
CA ASN A 108 6.04 23.15 4.68
C ASN A 108 5.04 23.48 3.55
N TYR A 109 5.31 23.06 2.31
CA TYR A 109 4.34 23.20 1.23
C TYR A 109 3.09 22.36 1.49
N ALA A 110 3.26 21.10 1.90
CA ALA A 110 2.16 20.19 2.20
C ALA A 110 1.30 20.67 3.38
N LEU A 111 1.92 21.22 4.43
CA LEU A 111 1.21 21.84 5.56
C LEU A 111 0.37 23.03 5.10
N ARG A 112 0.89 23.84 4.18
CA ARG A 112 0.21 25.07 3.74
C ARG A 112 -0.86 24.82 2.69
N TYR A 113 -0.64 23.89 1.77
CA TYR A 113 -1.49 23.62 0.62
C TYR A 113 -1.77 22.11 0.45
N PRO A 114 -2.36 21.43 1.45
CA PRO A 114 -2.52 19.98 1.41
C PRO A 114 -3.40 19.49 0.25
N GLN A 115 -4.31 20.32 -0.24
CA GLN A 115 -5.16 20.02 -1.39
C GLN A 115 -4.41 19.95 -2.73
N GLU A 116 -3.18 20.47 -2.79
CA GLU A 116 -2.30 20.52 -3.97
C GLU A 116 -1.21 19.45 -3.93
N VAL A 117 -1.23 18.58 -2.91
CA VAL A 117 -0.25 17.50 -2.74
C VAL A 117 -0.97 16.16 -2.83
N SER A 118 -0.41 15.25 -3.62
CA SER A 118 -0.88 13.88 -3.76
C SER A 118 -0.11 12.94 -2.86
N THR A 119 1.21 13.07 -2.82
CA THR A 119 2.12 12.20 -2.07
C THR A 119 3.41 12.94 -1.75
N LEU A 120 4.01 12.63 -0.61
CA LEU A 120 5.38 13.02 -0.28
C LEU A 120 6.31 11.82 -0.41
N TYR A 121 7.35 11.95 -1.23
CA TYR A 121 8.51 11.08 -1.17
C TYR A 121 9.64 11.83 -0.49
N LEU A 122 9.97 11.43 0.73
CA LEU A 122 10.97 12.06 1.56
C LEU A 122 12.21 11.17 1.66
N ASP A 123 13.39 11.67 1.32
CA ASP A 123 14.63 10.87 1.31
C ASP A 123 15.70 11.50 2.19
N ALA A 124 16.09 10.80 3.26
CA ALA A 124 16.83 11.30 4.41
C ALA A 124 16.46 12.77 4.72
N PRO A 125 15.16 13.05 4.94
CA PRO A 125 14.66 14.41 4.93
C PRO A 125 15.12 15.18 6.15
N VAL A 126 15.43 16.45 5.99
CA VAL A 126 15.47 17.38 7.12
C VAL A 126 14.05 17.88 7.39
N VAL A 127 13.63 17.76 8.65
CA VAL A 127 12.39 18.35 9.17
C VAL A 127 12.61 19.17 10.43
N ASP A 128 13.82 19.15 11.02
CA ASP A 128 14.20 19.98 12.16
C ASP A 128 15.32 20.96 11.81
N LEU A 129 14.98 22.23 11.63
CA LEU A 129 15.92 23.34 11.43
C LEU A 129 16.96 23.48 12.55
N MET A 130 16.61 23.01 13.76
CA MET A 130 17.48 23.07 14.93
C MET A 130 18.51 21.94 14.94
N GLN A 131 18.28 20.84 14.22
CA GLN A 131 19.30 19.83 13.95
C GLN A 131 20.12 20.26 12.73
N TRP A 132 19.47 20.43 11.58
CA TRP A 132 20.10 20.94 10.37
C TRP A 132 19.28 22.11 9.82
N PRO A 133 19.87 23.29 9.54
CA PRO A 133 21.30 23.53 9.43
C PRO A 133 21.98 24.03 10.70
N ARG A 134 21.27 24.25 11.83
CA ARG A 134 21.87 24.89 13.02
C ARG A 134 23.12 24.18 13.57
N GLU A 135 23.10 22.86 13.70
CA GLU A 135 24.24 22.11 14.24
C GLU A 135 25.30 21.82 13.18
N SER A 136 25.03 22.13 11.91
CA SER A 136 26.03 22.02 10.86
C SER A 136 27.11 23.08 11.08
N ALA A 137 28.38 22.69 11.02
CA ALA A 137 29.53 23.58 11.23
C ALA A 137 29.80 24.53 10.02
N GLY A 138 28.76 24.89 9.27
CA GLY A 138 28.82 25.57 7.98
C GLY A 138 28.17 26.96 7.95
N ALA A 139 28.12 27.55 6.76
CA ALA A 139 27.53 28.87 6.52
C ALA A 139 25.98 28.82 6.47
N GLU A 140 25.41 27.62 6.32
CA GLU A 140 24.01 27.37 6.09
C GLU A 140 23.12 27.87 7.24
N TRP A 141 23.60 27.83 8.49
CA TRP A 141 22.83 28.39 9.60
C TRP A 141 22.70 29.92 9.47
N ALA A 142 23.76 30.62 9.06
CA ALA A 142 23.70 32.07 8.86
C ALA A 142 22.75 32.45 7.71
N GLU A 143 22.78 31.69 6.61
CA GLU A 143 21.86 31.86 5.49
C GLU A 143 20.41 31.59 5.90
N CYS A 144 20.16 30.48 6.61
CA CYS A 144 18.86 30.12 7.14
C CYS A 144 18.31 31.23 8.05
N LYS A 145 19.12 31.76 8.97
CA LYS A 145 18.70 32.89 9.81
C LYS A 145 18.34 34.13 9.00
N ALA A 146 19.10 34.44 7.96
CA ALA A 146 18.83 35.59 7.11
C ALA A 146 17.48 35.47 6.39
N VAL A 147 17.14 34.30 5.84
CA VAL A 147 15.87 34.11 5.11
C VAL A 147 14.66 33.95 6.02
N TYR A 148 14.85 33.49 7.26
CA TYR A 148 13.79 33.43 8.28
C TYR A 148 13.69 34.70 9.14
N GLY A 149 14.63 35.65 9.01
CA GLY A 149 14.67 36.87 9.81
C GLY A 149 15.10 36.68 11.27
N ILE A 150 15.69 35.54 11.62
CA ILE A 150 16.10 35.15 12.97
C ILE A 150 17.30 36.00 13.41
N GLN A 151 17.21 36.66 14.56
CA GLN A 151 18.31 37.47 15.10
C GLN A 151 19.14 36.67 16.11
N GLU A 152 18.47 35.93 17.01
CA GLU A 152 19.10 35.15 18.07
C GLU A 152 18.83 33.64 17.91
N ASP A 153 19.83 32.81 18.19
CA ASP A 153 19.75 31.35 18.03
C ASP A 153 18.74 30.66 19.00
N SER A 154 18.19 31.40 19.96
CA SER A 154 17.16 30.94 20.90
C SER A 154 15.73 31.21 20.42
N GLU A 155 15.54 31.97 19.35
CA GLU A 155 14.20 32.27 18.84
C GLU A 155 13.52 30.99 18.32
N PRO A 156 12.25 30.75 18.68
CA PRO A 156 11.49 29.65 18.10
C PRO A 156 11.20 29.96 16.63
N ILE A 157 11.41 28.97 15.77
CA ILE A 157 11.06 29.08 14.35
C ILE A 157 9.66 28.52 14.18
N ALA A 158 8.68 29.41 13.99
CA ALA A 158 7.28 29.05 13.92
C ALA A 158 6.98 28.09 12.76
N GLU A 159 7.74 28.14 11.66
CA GLU A 159 7.56 27.28 10.49
C GLU A 159 8.60 26.14 10.42
N ASN A 160 9.18 25.73 11.55
CA ASN A 160 10.03 24.54 11.61
C ASN A 160 9.16 23.27 11.49
N PRO A 161 9.31 22.44 10.45
CA PRO A 161 8.37 21.33 10.17
C PRO A 161 8.17 20.35 11.32
N ILE A 162 9.20 20.07 12.12
CA ILE A 162 9.14 19.14 13.25
C ILE A 162 8.09 19.53 14.30
N SER A 163 7.78 20.83 14.42
CA SER A 163 6.75 21.34 15.33
C SER A 163 5.32 21.06 14.85
N HIS A 164 5.14 20.66 13.58
CA HIS A 164 3.84 20.55 12.90
C HIS A 164 3.56 19.14 12.37
N LEU A 165 4.30 18.12 12.81
CA LEU A 165 4.11 16.74 12.32
C LEU A 165 2.70 16.19 12.61
N GLU A 166 2.05 16.60 13.70
CA GLU A 166 0.66 16.21 13.97
C GLU A 166 -0.33 16.91 13.01
N GLU A 167 -0.05 18.15 12.61
CA GLU A 167 -0.85 18.86 11.60
C GLU A 167 -0.65 18.23 10.23
N LEU A 168 0.58 17.83 9.89
CA LEU A 168 0.87 17.07 8.68
C LEU A 168 0.08 15.76 8.67
N ALA A 169 0.05 15.02 9.78
CA ALA A 169 -0.73 13.80 9.90
C ALA A 169 -2.24 14.03 9.64
N ALA A 170 -2.78 15.15 10.13
CA ALA A 170 -4.18 15.51 9.93
C ALA A 170 -4.54 15.79 8.46
N THR A 171 -3.56 16.11 7.60
CA THR A 171 -3.79 16.28 6.16
C THR A 171 -4.10 14.96 5.44
N GLN A 172 -3.73 13.82 6.03
CA GLN A 172 -3.85 12.48 5.43
C GLN A 172 -3.13 12.33 4.08
N ILE A 173 -2.13 13.18 3.82
CA ILE A 173 -1.24 13.02 2.68
C ILE A 173 -0.36 11.78 2.93
N PRO A 174 -0.32 10.83 1.99
CA PRO A 174 0.57 9.67 2.08
C PRO A 174 2.03 10.07 2.01
N VAL A 175 2.84 9.38 2.81
CA VAL A 175 4.28 9.60 2.86
C VAL A 175 5.03 8.30 2.65
N ILE A 176 5.94 8.27 1.68
CA ILE A 176 6.99 7.25 1.66
C ILE A 176 8.31 7.90 2.04
N LEU A 177 8.99 7.29 3.01
CA LEU A 177 10.28 7.74 3.51
C LEU A 177 11.36 6.71 3.19
N VAL A 178 12.46 7.17 2.62
CA VAL A 178 13.70 6.38 2.48
C VAL A 178 14.77 7.06 3.33
N ALA A 179 15.53 6.31 4.13
CA ALA A 179 16.63 6.87 4.90
C ALA A 179 17.69 5.82 5.21
N GLY A 180 18.90 6.25 5.54
CA GLY A 180 19.90 5.40 6.20
C GLY A 180 19.78 5.53 7.72
N ASP A 181 19.89 4.42 8.46
CA ASP A 181 19.83 4.45 9.93
C ASP A 181 21.12 5.00 10.59
N ALA A 182 22.23 5.05 9.84
CA ALA A 182 23.53 5.51 10.30
C ALA A 182 23.85 6.95 9.85
N ASP A 183 22.87 7.69 9.31
CA ASP A 183 23.02 9.05 8.81
C ASP A 183 23.59 10.01 9.89
N GLN A 184 24.80 10.53 9.64
CA GLN A 184 25.49 11.48 10.52
C GLN A 184 25.25 12.95 10.16
N ALA A 185 24.69 13.24 8.99
CA ALA A 185 24.41 14.61 8.55
C ALA A 185 23.00 15.04 8.96
N VAL A 186 22.02 14.18 8.70
CA VAL A 186 20.62 14.35 9.03
C VAL A 186 20.20 13.17 9.88
N HIS A 187 20.40 13.30 11.20
CA HIS A 187 20.19 12.18 12.12
C HIS A 187 18.78 11.59 11.97
N TYR A 188 18.71 10.32 11.57
CA TYR A 188 17.45 9.63 11.30
C TYR A 188 16.46 9.73 12.47
N GLU A 189 16.95 9.48 13.69
CA GLU A 189 16.18 9.55 14.94
C GLU A 189 15.52 10.93 15.18
N ARG A 190 16.18 12.02 14.77
CA ARG A 190 15.69 13.40 15.00
C ARG A 190 14.84 13.94 13.86
N ASN A 191 14.81 13.27 12.71
CA ASN A 191 14.10 13.75 11.54
C ASN A 191 13.15 12.68 10.97
N GLY A 192 13.69 11.69 10.27
CA GLY A 192 12.89 10.69 9.58
C GLY A 192 12.06 9.82 10.52
N LYS A 193 12.67 9.33 11.61
CA LYS A 193 11.99 8.45 12.56
C LYS A 193 10.85 9.17 13.29
N ILE A 194 11.10 10.35 13.84
CA ILE A 194 10.07 11.10 14.57
C ILE A 194 8.88 11.48 13.66
N LEU A 195 9.15 11.76 12.39
CA LEU A 195 8.11 11.96 11.37
C LEU A 195 7.28 10.68 11.18
N VAL A 196 7.93 9.55 10.89
CA VAL A 196 7.24 8.26 10.67
C VAL A 196 6.43 7.85 11.89
N ASP A 197 7.06 7.81 13.07
CA ASP A 197 6.41 7.44 14.34
C ASP A 197 5.19 8.33 14.64
N THR A 198 5.25 9.61 14.28
CA THR A 198 4.13 10.55 14.46
C THR A 198 3.00 10.29 13.48
N LEU A 199 3.31 10.07 12.20
CA LEU A 199 2.32 9.79 11.17
C LEU A 199 1.61 8.45 11.44
N GLU A 200 2.37 7.39 11.77
CA GLU A 200 1.82 6.07 12.11
C GLU A 200 0.87 6.14 13.31
N ARG A 201 1.31 6.77 14.40
CA ARG A 201 0.51 6.96 15.62
C ARG A 201 -0.80 7.70 15.38
N LYS A 202 -0.85 8.55 14.34
CA LYS A 202 -2.03 9.33 13.96
C LYS A 202 -2.85 8.67 12.85
N GLY A 203 -2.50 7.45 12.43
CA GLY A 203 -3.23 6.68 11.43
C GLY A 203 -3.05 7.19 10.00
N SER A 204 -2.00 7.98 9.73
CA SER A 204 -1.67 8.38 8.36
C SER A 204 -1.06 7.20 7.60
N GLU A 205 -1.29 7.15 6.28
CA GLU A 205 -0.59 6.20 5.42
C GLU A 205 0.87 6.62 5.29
N VAL A 206 1.76 5.86 5.91
CA VAL A 206 3.21 6.06 5.83
C VAL A 206 3.92 4.73 5.62
N GLN A 207 4.92 4.73 4.75
CA GLN A 207 5.83 3.60 4.56
C GLN A 207 7.27 4.09 4.73
N ALA A 208 8.05 3.41 5.57
CA ALA A 208 9.45 3.72 5.77
C ALA A 208 10.34 2.58 5.26
N ILE A 209 11.32 2.92 4.42
CA ILE A 209 12.34 2.02 3.92
C ILE A 209 13.68 2.51 4.49
N VAL A 210 14.11 1.86 5.58
CA VAL A 210 15.33 2.21 6.29
C VAL A 210 16.46 1.27 5.86
N LYS A 211 17.53 1.84 5.31
CA LYS A 211 18.72 1.13 4.82
C LYS A 211 19.70 0.88 5.99
N PRO A 212 19.89 -0.38 6.43
CA PRO A 212 20.74 -0.66 7.59
C PRO A 212 22.22 -0.36 7.32
N GLY A 213 22.86 0.33 8.26
CA GLY A 213 24.26 0.77 8.19
C GLY A 213 24.53 1.85 7.14
N CYS A 214 23.51 2.41 6.50
CA CYS A 214 23.67 3.43 5.47
C CYS A 214 23.77 4.82 6.09
N ASP A 215 24.73 5.63 5.62
CA ASP A 215 24.86 7.05 5.97
C ASP A 215 23.89 7.90 5.12
N HIS A 216 24.05 9.24 5.14
CA HIS A 216 23.23 10.19 4.37
C HIS A 216 23.15 9.87 2.87
N HIS A 217 24.25 9.36 2.32
CA HIS A 217 24.33 8.94 0.93
C HIS A 217 24.65 7.45 0.82
N PRO A 218 24.18 6.79 -0.25
CA PRO A 218 23.43 7.36 -1.38
C PRO A 218 21.97 7.70 -1.00
N HIS A 219 21.41 8.78 -1.58
CA HIS A 219 19.96 8.95 -1.57
C HIS A 219 19.29 7.96 -2.52
N SER A 220 17.99 7.79 -2.37
CA SER A 220 17.14 6.88 -3.14
C SER A 220 17.48 5.40 -2.98
N LEU A 221 16.76 4.58 -3.72
CA LEU A 221 16.95 3.14 -3.83
C LEU A 221 17.53 2.81 -5.20
N GLU A 222 18.35 1.77 -5.25
CA GLU A 222 18.83 1.20 -6.52
C GLU A 222 17.66 0.65 -7.34
N ASP A 223 16.76 -0.09 -6.68
CA ASP A 223 15.45 -0.46 -7.22
C ASP A 223 14.40 0.62 -6.88
N PRO A 224 13.94 1.42 -7.86
CA PRO A 224 12.95 2.46 -7.61
C PRO A 224 11.53 1.92 -7.44
N THR A 225 11.29 0.64 -7.75
CA THR A 225 9.96 0.03 -7.83
C THR A 225 9.11 0.23 -6.57
N PRO A 226 9.63 0.03 -5.34
CA PRO A 226 8.82 0.21 -4.12
C PRO A 226 8.30 1.64 -3.97
N VAL A 227 9.15 2.63 -4.25
CA VAL A 227 8.79 4.05 -4.16
C VAL A 227 7.85 4.45 -5.29
N ALA A 228 8.15 4.03 -6.53
CA ALA A 228 7.33 4.32 -7.68
C ALA A 228 5.92 3.71 -7.54
N ASN A 229 5.80 2.47 -7.07
CA ASN A 229 4.51 1.82 -6.81
C ASN A 229 3.71 2.57 -5.73
N PHE A 230 4.36 3.00 -4.66
CA PHE A 230 3.71 3.79 -3.61
C PHE A 230 3.11 5.09 -4.16
N ILE A 231 3.82 5.77 -5.05
CA ILE A 231 3.36 7.03 -5.67
C ILE A 231 2.24 6.75 -6.69
N ALA A 232 2.41 5.72 -7.53
CA ALA A 232 1.48 5.42 -8.63
C ALA A 232 0.12 4.92 -8.14
N ARG A 233 0.07 4.11 -7.07
CA ARG A 233 -1.14 3.41 -6.58
C ARG A 233 -2.36 4.30 -6.32
N ARG A 234 -2.17 5.60 -6.10
CA ARG A 234 -3.24 6.53 -5.68
C ARG A 234 -3.82 7.43 -6.77
N ARG A 235 -3.23 7.45 -7.96
CA ARG A 235 -3.63 8.43 -9.00
C ARG A 235 -4.65 7.93 -10.01
N GLY A 236 -5.25 6.75 -9.79
CA GLY A 236 -6.11 6.13 -10.82
C GLY A 236 -5.35 5.90 -12.13
N GLN A 237 -4.03 6.00 -12.07
CA GLN A 237 -3.16 5.21 -12.90
C GLN A 237 -3.11 3.89 -12.19
N TRP A 238 -4.08 3.08 -12.57
CA TRP A 238 -3.90 1.66 -12.66
C TRP A 238 -2.53 1.48 -13.34
N ASP A 239 -1.46 1.34 -12.55
CA ASP A 239 -0.53 0.27 -12.90
C ASP A 239 -1.41 -0.93 -13.19
N GLU A 240 -1.06 -1.74 -14.18
CA GLU A 240 -1.68 -3.03 -14.37
C GLU A 240 -1.65 -3.76 -13.02
N TYR A 241 -2.69 -3.60 -12.18
CA TYR A 241 -3.10 -4.65 -11.29
C TYR A 241 -3.13 -5.84 -12.23
N THR A 242 -2.39 -6.89 -11.88
CA THR A 242 -2.51 -8.10 -12.65
C THR A 242 -3.92 -8.61 -12.33
N LEU A 243 -4.88 -8.12 -13.09
CA LEU A 243 -6.25 -8.55 -13.03
C LEU A 243 -6.23 -9.99 -13.49
N GLU A 244 -7.06 -10.78 -12.84
CA GLU A 244 -7.35 -12.10 -13.37
C GLU A 244 -7.95 -11.93 -14.79
N PRO A 245 -7.76 -12.91 -15.69
CA PRO A 245 -8.40 -12.89 -17.01
C PRO A 245 -9.92 -12.66 -16.95
N GLY A 246 -10.56 -13.00 -15.82
CA GLY A 246 -11.89 -12.55 -15.46
C GLY A 246 -11.97 -12.11 -14.00
N GLU A 247 -12.43 -10.89 -13.77
CA GLU A 247 -12.77 -10.40 -12.44
C GLU A 247 -14.26 -10.67 -12.14
N TRP A 248 -14.54 -11.36 -11.03
CA TRP A 248 -15.87 -11.75 -10.66
C TRP A 248 -16.07 -11.74 -9.14
N THR A 249 -17.33 -11.57 -8.75
CA THR A 249 -17.77 -11.63 -7.36
C THR A 249 -19.12 -12.34 -7.32
N ASN A 250 -19.29 -13.21 -6.34
CA ASN A 250 -20.54 -13.88 -6.04
C ASN A 250 -20.79 -13.87 -4.53
N ALA A 251 -21.84 -13.18 -4.11
CA ALA A 251 -22.21 -13.09 -2.70
C ALA A 251 -23.58 -13.76 -2.45
N TRP A 252 -23.71 -14.42 -1.30
CA TRP A 252 -24.95 -15.05 -0.86
C TRP A 252 -25.25 -14.77 0.60
N TYR A 253 -26.50 -14.36 0.87
CA TYR A 253 -26.99 -14.05 2.22
C TYR A 253 -28.17 -14.95 2.56
N GLU A 254 -27.97 -15.87 3.50
CA GLU A 254 -29.01 -16.78 3.97
C GLU A 254 -29.90 -16.07 4.98
N ARG A 255 -31.20 -15.96 4.68
CA ARG A 255 -32.24 -15.42 5.59
C ARG A 255 -31.79 -14.13 6.30
N PRO A 256 -31.53 -13.04 5.56
CA PRO A 256 -30.95 -11.82 6.13
C PRO A 256 -31.90 -11.09 7.12
N SER A 257 -33.19 -11.40 7.12
CA SER A 257 -34.16 -10.85 8.06
C SER A 257 -34.25 -11.61 9.39
N GLU A 258 -33.53 -12.72 9.55
CA GLU A 258 -33.61 -13.58 10.73
C GLU A 258 -32.40 -13.39 11.65
N ASP A 259 -32.68 -13.27 12.94
CA ASP A 259 -31.68 -13.24 14.02
C ASP A 259 -31.29 -14.68 14.38
N ARG A 260 -30.15 -15.12 13.86
CA ARG A 260 -29.60 -16.47 14.00
C ARG A 260 -28.07 -16.40 13.99
N THR A 261 -27.44 -17.44 14.55
CA THR A 261 -26.01 -17.67 14.39
C THR A 261 -25.63 -17.62 12.91
N ARG A 262 -24.60 -16.85 12.59
CA ARG A 262 -24.24 -16.52 11.22
C ARG A 262 -22.75 -16.66 10.98
N VAL A 263 -22.45 -17.33 9.88
CA VAL A 263 -21.08 -17.56 9.42
C VAL A 263 -20.90 -16.88 8.06
N MET A 264 -19.79 -16.18 7.86
CA MET A 264 -19.36 -15.75 6.53
C MET A 264 -18.25 -16.67 6.03
N LEU A 265 -18.48 -17.32 4.87
CA LEU A 265 -17.43 -18.03 4.13
C LEU A 265 -16.84 -17.08 3.09
N ILE A 266 -15.55 -16.78 3.18
CA ILE A 266 -14.86 -15.86 2.28
C ILE A 266 -13.79 -16.65 1.52
N GLY A 267 -13.81 -16.58 0.19
CA GLY A 267 -12.78 -17.20 -0.65
C GLY A 267 -13.09 -17.06 -2.13
N ASP A 268 -12.93 -18.14 -2.89
CA ASP A 268 -12.97 -18.15 -4.34
C ASP A 268 -13.97 -19.17 -4.92
N SER A 269 -13.72 -19.68 -6.11
CA SER A 269 -14.56 -20.67 -6.79
C SER A 269 -14.66 -21.99 -6.01
N ILE A 270 -13.66 -22.34 -5.19
CA ILE A 270 -13.72 -23.50 -4.30
C ILE A 270 -14.73 -23.23 -3.17
N THR A 271 -14.70 -22.04 -2.56
CA THR A 271 -15.69 -21.61 -1.56
C THR A 271 -17.10 -21.58 -2.11
N TYR A 272 -17.27 -21.08 -3.34
CA TYR A 272 -18.54 -21.16 -4.06
C TYR A 272 -19.03 -22.61 -4.20
N GLY A 273 -18.12 -23.54 -4.53
CA GLY A 273 -18.42 -24.95 -4.72
C GLY A 273 -18.89 -25.67 -3.46
N TYR A 274 -18.20 -25.50 -2.33
CA TYR A 274 -18.54 -26.22 -1.10
C TYR A 274 -19.61 -25.55 -0.23
N ARG A 275 -19.89 -24.26 -0.39
CA ARG A 275 -20.84 -23.52 0.47
C ARG A 275 -22.23 -24.17 0.56
N PRO A 276 -22.88 -24.65 -0.52
CA PRO A 276 -24.17 -25.33 -0.41
C PRO A 276 -24.11 -26.57 0.51
N PHE A 277 -23.01 -27.31 0.48
CA PHE A 277 -22.80 -28.49 1.32
C PHE A 277 -22.50 -28.13 2.77
N VAL A 278 -21.77 -27.03 3.03
CA VAL A 278 -21.63 -26.49 4.39
C VAL A 278 -23.01 -26.12 4.94
N HIS A 279 -23.85 -25.45 4.16
CA HIS A 279 -25.22 -25.11 4.57
C HIS A 279 -26.05 -26.35 4.92
N VAL A 280 -26.04 -27.38 4.07
CA VAL A 280 -26.74 -28.64 4.33
C VAL A 280 -26.23 -29.28 5.63
N ASN A 281 -24.91 -29.38 5.79
CA ASN A 281 -24.30 -30.00 6.97
C ASN A 281 -24.54 -29.19 8.24
N MET A 282 -24.65 -27.86 8.18
CA MET A 282 -24.95 -26.98 9.32
C MET A 282 -26.45 -26.97 9.69
N GLY A 283 -27.33 -27.43 8.81
CA GLY A 283 -28.77 -27.49 9.05
C GLY A 283 -29.42 -26.10 9.11
N GLN A 284 -30.57 -26.00 9.78
CA GLN A 284 -31.31 -24.74 9.87
C GLN A 284 -30.82 -23.81 10.98
N GLU A 285 -29.94 -24.27 11.87
CA GLU A 285 -29.52 -23.52 13.06
C GLU A 285 -28.55 -22.38 12.73
N VAL A 286 -27.77 -22.52 11.66
CA VAL A 286 -26.75 -21.54 11.27
C VAL A 286 -27.00 -21.03 9.87
N CYS A 287 -27.05 -19.71 9.73
CA CYS A 287 -27.07 -19.04 8.44
C CYS A 287 -25.66 -18.98 7.87
N VAL A 288 -25.43 -19.73 6.79
CA VAL A 288 -24.14 -19.74 6.08
C VAL A 288 -24.22 -18.71 4.96
N ASN A 289 -23.50 -17.60 5.10
CA ASN A 289 -23.32 -16.58 4.07
C ASN A 289 -22.01 -16.82 3.33
N MET A 290 -21.84 -16.13 2.20
CA MET A 290 -20.65 -16.28 1.37
C MET A 290 -20.28 -15.00 0.64
N LEU A 291 -18.97 -14.76 0.54
CA LEU A 291 -18.35 -13.93 -0.48
C LEU A 291 -17.30 -14.77 -1.21
N ALA A 292 -17.58 -15.12 -2.47
CA ALA A 292 -16.63 -15.75 -3.37
C ALA A 292 -16.18 -14.72 -4.42
N THR A 293 -14.89 -14.60 -4.69
CA THR A 293 -14.35 -13.57 -5.59
C THR A 293 -13.04 -14.03 -6.23
N SER A 294 -12.73 -13.52 -7.43
CA SER A 294 -11.42 -13.71 -8.10
C SER A 294 -10.30 -12.88 -7.48
N LYS A 295 -10.64 -11.92 -6.62
CA LYS A 295 -9.69 -10.91 -6.16
C LYS A 295 -8.65 -11.53 -5.23
N ALA A 296 -7.40 -11.37 -5.61
CA ALA A 296 -6.27 -11.61 -4.72
C ALA A 296 -6.19 -10.55 -3.62
N VAL A 297 -5.46 -10.86 -2.54
CA VAL A 297 -5.34 -10.01 -1.35
C VAL A 297 -4.72 -8.62 -1.60
N ASP A 298 -3.92 -8.47 -2.66
CA ASP A 298 -3.34 -7.19 -3.09
C ASP A 298 -4.31 -6.30 -3.87
N ASN A 299 -5.44 -6.86 -4.33
CA ASN A 299 -6.41 -6.10 -5.10
C ASN A 299 -6.95 -4.95 -4.23
N PRO A 300 -6.90 -3.69 -4.71
CA PRO A 300 -7.28 -2.52 -3.91
C PRO A 300 -8.76 -2.52 -3.53
N TYR A 301 -9.59 -3.30 -4.24
CA TYR A 301 -11.01 -3.45 -3.95
C TYR A 301 -11.33 -4.63 -3.06
N PHE A 302 -10.35 -5.47 -2.70
CA PHE A 302 -10.62 -6.63 -1.87
C PHE A 302 -11.18 -6.23 -0.49
N ILE A 303 -10.49 -5.36 0.24
CA ILE A 303 -10.99 -4.86 1.54
C ILE A 303 -12.31 -4.07 1.39
N PRO A 304 -12.45 -3.10 0.47
CA PRO A 304 -13.74 -2.45 0.23
C PRO A 304 -14.88 -3.42 -0.09
N GLU A 305 -14.61 -4.51 -0.81
CA GLU A 305 -15.59 -5.55 -1.12
C GLU A 305 -15.92 -6.40 0.10
N LEU A 306 -14.91 -6.76 0.92
CA LEU A 306 -15.12 -7.42 2.21
C LEU A 306 -16.05 -6.58 3.10
N ASP A 307 -15.75 -5.29 3.23
CA ASP A 307 -16.54 -4.34 4.02
C ASP A 307 -17.97 -4.25 3.51
N PHE A 308 -18.12 -4.06 2.20
CA PHE A 308 -19.43 -4.03 1.58
C PHE A 308 -20.19 -5.32 1.85
N ALA A 309 -19.54 -6.48 1.75
CA ALA A 309 -20.20 -7.77 1.90
C ALA A 309 -20.58 -8.08 3.35
N LEU A 310 -19.72 -7.75 4.31
CA LEU A 310 -19.93 -8.00 5.74
C LEU A 310 -20.91 -6.98 6.36
N ASP A 311 -20.95 -5.73 5.88
CA ASP A 311 -21.82 -4.70 6.44
C ASP A 311 -23.27 -4.75 5.92
N GLN A 312 -23.58 -5.67 4.99
CA GLN A 312 -24.91 -5.79 4.39
C GLN A 312 -26.00 -5.97 5.46
N TYR A 313 -27.06 -5.18 5.34
CA TYR A 313 -28.28 -5.24 6.17
C TYR A 313 -28.05 -5.10 7.70
N GLY A 314 -26.87 -4.65 8.13
CA GLY A 314 -26.51 -4.59 9.55
C GLY A 314 -26.35 -5.96 10.20
N LEU A 315 -26.11 -7.01 9.39
CA LEU A 315 -25.89 -8.36 9.88
C LEU A 315 -24.66 -8.43 10.79
N GLN A 316 -24.76 -9.23 11.86
CA GLN A 316 -23.63 -9.59 12.71
C GLN A 316 -23.21 -11.02 12.39
N TYR A 317 -21.91 -11.30 12.52
CA TYR A 317 -21.33 -12.61 12.24
C TYR A 317 -20.68 -13.17 13.50
N ASP A 318 -20.97 -14.43 13.82
CA ASP A 318 -20.34 -15.13 14.93
C ASP A 318 -18.98 -15.72 14.52
N LEU A 319 -18.82 -16.05 13.23
CA LEU A 319 -17.56 -16.58 12.69
C LEU A 319 -17.36 -16.15 11.24
N ILE A 320 -16.11 -15.79 10.92
CA ILE A 320 -15.64 -15.55 9.56
C ILE A 320 -14.62 -16.64 9.23
N HIS A 321 -14.91 -17.46 8.22
CA HIS A 321 -14.01 -18.47 7.67
C HIS A 321 -13.40 -17.88 6.39
N PHE A 322 -12.11 -17.60 6.41
CA PHE A 322 -11.42 -16.85 5.37
C PHE A 322 -10.35 -17.68 4.68
N ASN A 323 -10.46 -17.78 3.36
CA ASN A 323 -9.48 -18.34 2.45
C ASN A 323 -9.13 -17.33 1.35
N ASN A 324 -7.89 -17.35 0.90
CA ASN A 324 -7.42 -16.81 -0.37
C ASN A 324 -6.15 -17.61 -0.73
N GLY A 325 -5.81 -17.74 -2.02
CA GLY A 325 -4.51 -18.31 -2.40
C GLY A 325 -4.44 -18.99 -3.76
N LEU A 326 -5.57 -19.32 -4.39
CA LEU A 326 -5.63 -19.85 -5.77
C LEU A 326 -5.73 -18.76 -6.85
N HIS A 327 -5.73 -17.49 -6.44
CA HIS A 327 -5.72 -16.32 -7.32
C HIS A 327 -4.48 -15.46 -7.06
N GLY A 328 -4.21 -14.51 -7.96
CA GLY A 328 -3.12 -13.55 -7.83
C GLY A 328 -1.75 -14.18 -7.97
N HIS A 329 -1.57 -15.07 -8.95
CA HIS A 329 -0.31 -15.78 -9.20
C HIS A 329 0.88 -14.85 -9.51
N HIS A 330 0.64 -13.55 -9.77
CA HIS A 330 1.66 -12.52 -9.89
C HIS A 330 2.35 -12.16 -8.58
N LEU A 331 1.72 -12.45 -7.43
CA LEU A 331 2.28 -12.15 -6.12
C LEU A 331 3.40 -13.10 -5.76
N SER A 332 4.56 -12.52 -5.40
CA SER A 332 5.59 -13.24 -4.67
C SER A 332 5.07 -13.68 -3.30
N THR A 333 5.68 -14.73 -2.73
CA THR A 333 5.31 -15.24 -1.40
C THR A 333 5.44 -14.17 -0.31
N GLN A 334 6.41 -13.24 -0.44
CA GLN A 334 6.55 -12.12 0.48
C GLN A 334 5.42 -11.09 0.34
N ALA A 335 5.12 -10.64 -0.89
CA ALA A 335 4.05 -9.68 -1.12
C ALA A 335 2.69 -10.25 -0.70
N TYR A 336 2.46 -11.54 -0.99
CA TYR A 336 1.30 -12.27 -0.50
C TYR A 336 1.21 -12.25 1.03
N ALA A 337 2.31 -12.46 1.75
CA ALA A 337 2.32 -12.44 3.22
C ALA A 337 1.97 -11.06 3.79
N GLU A 338 2.52 -9.99 3.23
CA GLU A 338 2.25 -8.61 3.65
C GLU A 338 0.78 -8.23 3.43
N GLU A 339 0.23 -8.55 2.25
CA GLU A 339 -1.16 -8.25 1.89
C GLU A 339 -2.17 -9.13 2.62
N TYR A 340 -1.89 -10.43 2.80
CA TYR A 340 -2.75 -11.32 3.59
C TYR A 340 -2.79 -10.89 5.05
N GLU A 341 -1.66 -10.48 5.63
CA GLU A 341 -1.61 -9.92 6.98
C GLU A 341 -2.43 -8.63 7.09
N ARG A 342 -2.38 -7.75 6.08
CA ARG A 342 -3.21 -6.54 6.02
C ARG A 342 -4.71 -6.88 6.10
N VAL A 343 -5.15 -7.91 5.39
CA VAL A 343 -6.55 -8.39 5.45
C VAL A 343 -6.89 -8.96 6.83
N ILE A 344 -6.02 -9.79 7.43
CA ILE A 344 -6.25 -10.35 8.77
C ILE A 344 -6.43 -9.23 9.80
N ARG A 345 -5.52 -8.25 9.83
CA ARG A 345 -5.60 -7.12 10.75
C ARG A 345 -6.91 -6.37 10.59
N HIS A 346 -7.29 -6.07 9.35
CA HIS A 346 -8.53 -5.40 9.04
C HIS A 346 -9.75 -6.16 9.56
N LEU A 347 -9.84 -7.48 9.32
CA LEU A 347 -10.95 -8.30 9.80
C LEU A 347 -11.03 -8.34 11.33
N LEU A 348 -9.89 -8.50 12.02
CA LEU A 348 -9.83 -8.52 13.48
C LEU A 348 -10.18 -7.16 14.10
N GLU A 349 -9.77 -6.06 13.48
CA GLU A 349 -10.01 -4.69 13.97
C GLU A 349 -11.46 -4.24 13.71
N ARG A 350 -12.01 -4.53 12.52
CA ARG A 350 -13.33 -4.06 12.11
C ARG A 350 -14.48 -4.95 12.57
N TYR A 351 -14.25 -6.26 12.67
CA TYR A 351 -15.26 -7.25 13.07
C TYR A 351 -14.86 -8.01 14.34
N PRO A 352 -14.58 -7.31 15.45
CA PRO A 352 -13.99 -7.92 16.66
C PRO A 352 -14.90 -8.92 17.36
N ASP A 353 -16.22 -8.84 17.11
CA ASP A 353 -17.20 -9.76 17.69
C ASP A 353 -17.28 -11.09 16.91
N ALA A 354 -16.76 -11.13 15.67
CA ALA A 354 -16.73 -12.33 14.85
C ALA A 354 -15.45 -13.12 15.12
N LYS A 355 -15.57 -14.43 15.35
CA LYS A 355 -14.41 -15.31 15.44
C LYS A 355 -13.79 -15.51 14.05
N LEU A 356 -12.57 -15.00 13.84
CA LEU A 356 -11.84 -15.25 12.60
C LEU A 356 -11.19 -16.65 12.61
N CYS A 357 -11.37 -17.40 11.53
CA CYS A 357 -10.70 -18.66 11.23
C CYS A 357 -10.14 -18.60 9.81
N LEU A 358 -8.94 -19.14 9.59
CA LEU A 358 -8.29 -19.17 8.29
C LEU A 358 -8.39 -20.57 7.68
N ALA A 359 -8.55 -20.66 6.37
CA ALA A 359 -8.54 -21.93 5.64
C ALA A 359 -7.36 -21.99 4.68
N LEU A 360 -6.67 -23.13 4.64
CA LEU A 360 -5.59 -23.36 3.69
C LEU A 360 -6.14 -23.63 2.29
N SER A 361 -5.45 -23.13 1.27
CA SER A 361 -5.81 -23.37 -0.14
C SER A 361 -5.59 -24.83 -0.50
N THR A 362 -6.52 -25.43 -1.24
CA THR A 362 -6.49 -26.84 -1.63
C THR A 362 -5.46 -27.15 -2.72
N PRO A 363 -4.99 -28.40 -2.86
CA PRO A 363 -4.06 -28.79 -3.92
C PRO A 363 -4.69 -28.74 -5.31
N CYS A 364 -3.83 -28.52 -6.32
CA CYS A 364 -4.19 -28.59 -7.74
C CYS A 364 -3.45 -29.75 -8.43
N SER A 365 -4.16 -30.44 -9.31
CA SER A 365 -3.70 -31.57 -10.12
C SER A 365 -3.51 -31.17 -11.59
N GLU A 366 -2.80 -31.98 -12.36
CA GLU A 366 -2.59 -31.76 -13.80
C GLU A 366 -3.90 -31.95 -14.58
N THR A 367 -4.13 -31.11 -15.58
CA THR A 367 -5.34 -31.18 -16.44
C THR A 367 -5.39 -32.46 -17.27
N ASP A 368 -4.23 -33.02 -17.64
CA ASP A 368 -4.14 -34.22 -18.46
C ASP A 368 -4.19 -35.50 -17.60
N ASN A 369 -3.99 -35.39 -16.28
CA ASN A 369 -4.01 -36.49 -15.35
C ASN A 369 -4.23 -36.00 -13.90
N ILE A 370 -5.48 -35.99 -13.45
CA ILE A 370 -5.86 -35.56 -12.10
C ILE A 370 -5.22 -36.39 -10.97
N MET A 371 -4.62 -37.54 -11.28
CA MET A 371 -3.87 -38.35 -10.30
C MET A 371 -2.47 -37.79 -10.01
N VAL A 372 -2.04 -36.75 -10.71
CA VAL A 372 -0.72 -36.13 -10.59
C VAL A 372 -0.88 -34.70 -10.14
N ILE A 373 -0.17 -34.31 -9.09
CA ILE A 373 -0.13 -32.93 -8.59
C ILE A 373 0.60 -32.05 -9.59
N LYS A 374 0.05 -30.85 -9.83
CA LYS A 374 0.65 -29.84 -10.70
C LYS A 374 1.76 -29.10 -9.95
N GLU A 375 2.95 -29.70 -9.91
CA GLU A 375 4.06 -29.35 -9.01
C GLU A 375 4.42 -27.86 -8.96
N ASP A 376 4.43 -27.16 -10.09
CA ASP A 376 4.80 -25.73 -10.11
C ASP A 376 3.75 -24.85 -9.42
N GLU A 377 2.46 -25.10 -9.64
CA GLU A 377 1.38 -24.38 -8.96
C GLU A 377 1.24 -24.82 -7.49
N ASP A 378 1.37 -26.12 -7.25
CA ASP A 378 1.30 -26.70 -5.91
C ASP A 378 2.42 -26.21 -4.99
N ARG A 379 3.62 -25.95 -5.54
CA ARG A 379 4.70 -25.30 -4.78
C ARG A 379 4.28 -23.92 -4.27
N THR A 380 3.69 -23.09 -5.13
CA THR A 380 3.18 -21.77 -4.72
C THR A 380 2.07 -21.89 -3.69
N ILE A 381 1.16 -22.86 -3.84
CA ILE A 381 0.10 -23.14 -2.86
C ILE A 381 0.70 -23.51 -1.50
N ARG A 382 1.68 -24.41 -1.46
CA ARG A 382 2.38 -24.81 -0.21
C ARG A 382 3.10 -23.65 0.45
N GLU A 383 3.78 -22.80 -0.33
CA GLU A 383 4.44 -21.60 0.19
C GLU A 383 3.43 -20.61 0.80
N ARG A 384 2.30 -20.38 0.12
CA ARG A 384 1.21 -19.52 0.63
C ARG A 384 0.53 -20.12 1.86
N ASN A 385 0.30 -21.42 1.88
CA ASN A 385 -0.27 -22.11 3.04
C ASN A 385 0.66 -21.99 4.26
N ALA A 386 1.98 -22.09 4.08
CA ALA A 386 2.94 -21.86 5.17
C ALA A 386 2.87 -20.42 5.72
N VAL A 387 2.67 -19.42 4.85
CA VAL A 387 2.40 -18.04 5.26
C VAL A 387 1.12 -17.95 6.09
N VAL A 388 0.02 -18.56 5.63
CA VAL A 388 -1.27 -18.54 6.35
C VAL A 388 -1.14 -19.18 7.73
N VAL A 389 -0.44 -20.31 7.85
CA VAL A 389 -0.16 -20.95 9.15
C VAL A 389 0.63 -20.03 10.07
N ALA A 390 1.72 -19.43 9.58
CA ALA A 390 2.53 -18.52 10.37
C ALA A 390 1.75 -17.29 10.86
N LEU A 391 0.87 -16.74 10.02
CA LEU A 391 -0.02 -15.64 10.40
C LEU A 391 -1.10 -16.10 11.37
N ALA A 392 -1.65 -17.30 11.21
CA ALA A 392 -2.62 -17.85 12.14
C ALA A 392 -2.05 -17.99 13.55
N ASP A 393 -0.81 -18.51 13.66
CA ASP A 393 -0.08 -18.61 14.92
C ASP A 393 0.17 -17.22 15.55
N LYS A 394 0.60 -16.25 14.73
CA LYS A 394 0.86 -14.86 15.16
C LYS A 394 -0.38 -14.17 15.72
N TYR A 395 -1.55 -14.38 15.11
CA TYR A 395 -2.82 -13.75 15.50
C TYR A 395 -3.70 -14.64 16.37
N HIS A 396 -3.23 -15.84 16.73
CA HIS A 396 -3.95 -16.81 17.55
C HIS A 396 -5.34 -17.18 17.00
N VAL A 397 -5.46 -17.32 15.68
CA VAL A 397 -6.69 -17.74 14.99
C VAL A 397 -6.60 -19.20 14.55
N ALA A 398 -7.74 -19.89 14.50
CA ALA A 398 -7.78 -21.31 14.14
C ALA A 398 -7.55 -21.51 12.62
N VAL A 399 -6.90 -22.62 12.25
CA VAL A 399 -6.63 -23.01 10.86
C VAL A 399 -7.44 -24.25 10.49
N ASP A 400 -8.17 -24.17 9.38
CA ASP A 400 -8.84 -25.28 8.71
C ASP A 400 -7.97 -25.79 7.55
N ASP A 401 -7.32 -26.93 7.75
CA ASP A 401 -6.36 -27.50 6.78
C ASP A 401 -7.07 -28.30 5.69
N LEU A 402 -7.69 -27.58 4.75
CA LEU A 402 -8.31 -28.20 3.57
C LEU A 402 -7.27 -28.75 2.59
N TYR A 403 -6.01 -28.32 2.67
CA TYR A 403 -4.96 -28.84 1.81
C TYR A 403 -4.66 -30.30 2.14
N GLU A 404 -4.28 -30.57 3.40
CA GLU A 404 -3.96 -31.92 3.87
C GLU A 404 -5.16 -32.86 3.75
N ALA A 405 -6.36 -32.35 4.02
CA ALA A 405 -7.58 -33.14 3.94
C ALA A 405 -7.93 -33.60 2.52
N MET A 406 -7.62 -32.79 1.49
CA MET A 406 -7.99 -33.08 0.10
C MET A 406 -6.85 -33.72 -0.71
N LEU A 407 -5.59 -33.53 -0.30
CA LEU A 407 -4.40 -34.07 -0.97
C LEU A 407 -4.41 -35.59 -1.25
N PRO A 408 -4.87 -36.47 -0.34
CA PRO A 408 -4.85 -37.91 -0.61
C PRO A 408 -5.98 -38.39 -1.54
N HIS A 409 -6.83 -37.47 -2.02
CA HIS A 409 -8.05 -37.78 -2.77
C HIS A 409 -8.10 -37.15 -4.17
N PRO A 410 -7.17 -37.50 -5.08
CA PRO A 410 -7.18 -37.00 -6.45
C PRO A 410 -8.46 -37.37 -7.23
N GLU A 411 -9.16 -38.43 -6.82
CA GLU A 411 -10.46 -38.84 -7.38
C GLU A 411 -11.56 -37.78 -7.20
N TYR A 412 -11.36 -36.82 -6.31
CA TYR A 412 -12.29 -35.72 -6.09
C TYR A 412 -12.08 -34.54 -7.03
N HIS A 413 -11.00 -34.46 -7.81
CA HIS A 413 -10.82 -33.38 -8.79
C HIS A 413 -11.65 -33.62 -10.05
N VAL A 414 -12.16 -32.54 -10.65
CA VAL A 414 -12.66 -32.58 -12.04
C VAL A 414 -11.49 -32.41 -13.02
N GLU A 415 -11.73 -32.63 -14.31
CA GLU A 415 -10.70 -32.62 -15.36
C GLU A 415 -9.92 -31.29 -15.50
N ASP A 416 -10.41 -30.18 -14.92
CA ASP A 416 -9.65 -28.93 -14.89
C ASP A 416 -8.51 -28.90 -13.86
N GLY A 417 -8.41 -29.92 -13.01
CA GLY A 417 -7.35 -30.11 -12.04
C GLY A 417 -7.40 -29.17 -10.82
N CYS A 418 -8.32 -28.21 -10.76
CA CYS A 418 -8.42 -27.25 -9.66
C CYS A 418 -9.71 -27.45 -8.85
N HIS A 419 -10.84 -27.60 -9.55
CA HIS A 419 -12.13 -27.73 -8.90
C HIS A 419 -12.43 -29.17 -8.51
N PHE A 420 -13.34 -29.33 -7.57
CA PHE A 420 -13.77 -30.63 -7.05
C PHE A 420 -15.10 -31.07 -7.65
N THR A 421 -15.29 -32.39 -7.77
CA THR A 421 -16.55 -33.05 -8.09
C THR A 421 -17.59 -32.77 -7.01
N ASP A 422 -18.87 -33.10 -7.25
CA ASP A 422 -19.90 -32.95 -6.22
C ASP A 422 -19.59 -33.78 -4.95
N GLU A 423 -19.00 -34.97 -5.11
CA GLU A 423 -18.54 -35.80 -3.98
C GLU A 423 -17.39 -35.12 -3.20
N GLY A 424 -16.43 -34.54 -3.91
CA GLY A 424 -15.35 -33.76 -3.30
C GLY A 424 -15.85 -32.51 -2.55
N ARG A 425 -16.79 -31.77 -3.15
CA ARG A 425 -17.43 -30.60 -2.54
C ARG A 425 -18.28 -30.97 -1.33
N GLU A 426 -18.95 -32.11 -1.36
CA GLU A 426 -19.69 -32.65 -0.22
C GLU A 426 -18.74 -32.97 0.95
N GLN A 427 -17.61 -33.62 0.65
CA GLN A 427 -16.58 -33.92 1.64
C GLN A 427 -15.97 -32.64 2.23
N GLN A 428 -15.63 -31.65 1.40
CA GLN A 428 -15.21 -30.32 1.86
C GLN A 428 -16.26 -29.69 2.77
N GLY A 429 -17.53 -29.68 2.34
CA GLY A 429 -18.62 -29.12 3.11
C GLY A 429 -18.82 -29.77 4.48
N ARG A 430 -18.63 -31.09 4.58
CA ARG A 430 -18.68 -31.83 5.84
C ARG A 430 -17.54 -31.42 6.78
N LEU A 431 -16.30 -31.43 6.30
CA LEU A 431 -15.10 -31.08 7.09
C LEU A 431 -15.17 -29.64 7.61
N ILE A 432 -15.56 -28.71 6.74
CA ILE A 432 -15.70 -27.28 7.08
C ILE A 432 -16.83 -27.09 8.11
N ALA A 433 -17.97 -27.79 7.96
CA ALA A 433 -19.05 -27.72 8.94
C ALA A 433 -18.62 -28.26 10.32
N GLU A 434 -17.88 -29.38 10.37
CA GLU A 434 -17.30 -29.92 11.61
C GLU A 434 -16.33 -28.91 12.25
N PHE A 435 -15.46 -28.30 11.44
CA PHE A 435 -14.53 -27.27 11.89
C PHE A 435 -15.26 -26.04 12.47
N ILE A 436 -16.29 -25.54 11.77
CA ILE A 436 -17.09 -24.38 12.19
C ILE A 436 -17.84 -24.69 13.49
N ARG A 437 -18.51 -25.86 13.59
CA ARG A 437 -19.23 -26.26 14.81
C ARG A 437 -18.32 -26.25 16.04
N ARG A 438 -17.15 -26.88 15.92
CA ARG A 438 -16.14 -26.91 17.00
C ARG A 438 -15.72 -25.50 17.40
N ASN A 439 -15.55 -24.59 16.44
CA ASN A 439 -15.12 -23.23 16.70
C ASN A 439 -16.22 -22.31 17.25
N LEU A 440 -17.49 -22.61 16.97
CA LEU A 440 -18.66 -21.95 17.55
C LEU A 440 -19.12 -22.59 18.87
N GLY A 441 -18.56 -23.73 19.27
CA GLY A 441 -19.00 -24.47 20.46
C GLY A 441 -20.37 -25.15 20.27
N LEU A 442 -20.75 -25.44 19.03
CA LEU A 442 -21.96 -26.20 18.70
C LEU A 442 -21.66 -27.71 18.85
N GLY A 443 -22.62 -28.48 19.36
CA GLY A 443 -22.47 -29.93 19.52
C GLY A 443 -22.31 -30.68 18.20
N GLU A 444 -21.74 -31.89 18.24
CA GLU A 444 -21.78 -32.82 17.11
C GLU A 444 -23.22 -33.33 16.92
N ASN A 445 -23.68 -33.38 15.67
CA ASN A 445 -25.01 -33.92 15.31
C ASN A 445 -24.98 -35.43 15.15
#